data_AF-A0A7W8ZXN0-F1
#
_entry.id   AF-A0A7W8ZXN0-F1
#
_cell.length_a   1.000
_cell.length_b   1.000
_cell.length_c   1.000
_cell.angle_alpha   90.00
_cell.angle_beta   90.00
_cell.angle_gamma   90.00
#
_symmetry.space_group_name_H-M   'P 1'
#
loop_
_entity.id
_entity.type
_entity.pdbx_description
1 polymer ?
#
loop_
_entity_poly.entity_id
_entity_poly.type
_entity_poly.pdbx_seq_one_letter_code
_entity_poly.pdbx_strand_id
1 'polypeptide(L)' 'MLVAFSVAPSGAQDDAGSVHNAVAAAVKVVRDSGLPNHTDSMFTTIEGA' A
#
# COMPACT_ATOMS: atom_id res chain seq x y z
N MET A 1 15.14 3.73 9.91
CA MET A 1 14.45 4.95 9.41
C MET A 1 12.96 4.66 9.21
N LEU A 2 12.02 5.57 9.55
CA LEU A 2 10.56 5.32 9.42
C LEU A 2 9.95 6.17 8.30
N VAL A 3 9.17 5.54 7.40
CA VAL A 3 8.43 6.20 6.31
C VAL A 3 6.97 5.78 6.36
N ALA A 4 6.05 6.73 6.18
CA ALA A 4 4.62 6.49 5.98
C ALA A 4 4.23 7.00 4.59
N PHE A 5 3.48 6.19 3.83
CA PHE A 5 3.02 6.57 2.50
C PHE A 5 1.58 6.11 2.23
N SER A 6 0.92 6.78 1.30
CA SER A 6 -0.40 6.42 0.79
C SER A 6 -0.34 6.41 -0.74
N VAL A 7 -1.11 5.52 -1.38
CA VAL A 7 -1.15 5.37 -2.83
C VAL A 7 -2.55 5.68 -3.30
N ALA A 8 -2.67 6.63 -4.23
CA ALA A 8 -3.92 7.01 -4.87
C ALA A 8 -3.80 6.75 -6.38
N PRO A 9 -4.18 5.56 -6.86
CA PRO A 9 -4.09 5.21 -8.28
C PRO A 9 -4.96 6.13 -9.14
N SER A 10 -4.41 6.60 -10.26
CA SER A 10 -5.19 7.21 -11.34
C SER A 10 -5.54 6.13 -12.35
N GLY A 11 -6.83 5.79 -12.44
CA GLY A 11 -7.30 4.62 -13.21
C GLY A 11 -7.15 3.30 -12.43
N ALA A 12 -7.42 2.17 -13.09
CA ALA A 12 -7.49 0.83 -12.47
C ALA A 12 -8.63 0.63 -11.46
N GLN A 13 -9.74 1.35 -11.66
CA GLN A 13 -11.00 1.03 -11.02
C GLN A 13 -11.56 -0.28 -11.59
N ASP A 14 -12.13 -1.12 -10.72
CA ASP A 14 -12.97 -2.24 -11.14
C ASP A 14 -14.35 -1.77 -11.64
N ASP A 15 -15.20 -2.72 -12.03
CA ASP A 15 -16.55 -2.42 -12.52
C ASP A 15 -17.44 -1.70 -11.48
N ALA A 16 -17.05 -1.72 -10.20
CA ALA A 16 -17.73 -1.02 -9.10
C ALA A 16 -17.08 0.34 -8.76
N GLY A 17 -16.06 0.78 -9.51
CA GLY A 17 -15.36 2.03 -9.26
C GLY A 17 -14.31 1.96 -8.15
N SER A 18 -13.98 0.78 -7.63
CA SER A 18 -13.04 0.59 -6.54
C SER A 18 -11.61 0.38 -7.05
N VAL A 19 -10.63 0.95 -6.36
CA VAL A 19 -9.18 0.79 -6.65
C VAL A 19 -8.50 -0.22 -5.73
N HIS A 20 -9.27 -1.02 -4.99
CA HIS A 20 -8.74 -1.89 -3.93
C HIS A 20 -7.71 -2.92 -4.46
N ASN A 21 -7.88 -3.43 -5.68
CA ASN A 21 -6.92 -4.37 -6.29
C ASN A 21 -5.54 -3.73 -6.49
N ALA A 22 -5.49 -2.49 -6.98
CA ALA A 22 -4.25 -1.75 -7.18
C ALA A 22 -3.57 -1.41 -5.83
N VAL A 23 -4.35 -0.99 -4.84
CA VAL A 23 -3.84 -0.72 -3.48
C VAL A 23 -3.30 -2.00 -2.84
N ALA A 24 -4.02 -3.13 -2.95
CA ALA A 24 -3.59 -4.41 -2.42
C ALA A 24 -2.27 -4.90 -3.05
N ALA A 25 -2.09 -4.67 -4.36
CA ALA A 25 -0.83 -4.98 -5.04
C ALA A 25 0.35 -4.16 -4.51
N ALA A 26 0.16 -2.85 -4.27
CA ALA A 26 1.20 -2.01 -3.67
C ALA A 26 1.55 -2.46 -2.25
N VAL A 27 0.56 -2.77 -1.42
CA VAL A 27 0.77 -3.28 -0.07
C VAL A 27 1.47 -4.65 -0.07
N LYS A 28 1.19 -5.51 -1.07
CA LYS A 28 1.89 -6.79 -1.22
C LYS A 28 3.40 -6.59 -1.41
N VAL A 29 3.83 -5.60 -2.21
CA VAL A 29 5.26 -5.29 -2.40
C VAL A 29 5.93 -4.95 -1.06
N VAL A 30 5.26 -4.16 -0.21
CA VAL A 30 5.78 -3.84 1.13
C VAL A 30 5.93 -5.09 1.99
N ARG A 31 4.92 -5.96 2.01
CA ARG A 31 4.96 -7.19 2.82
C ARG A 31 6.06 -8.15 2.33
N ASP A 32 6.22 -8.27 1.02
CA ASP A 32 7.24 -9.12 0.40
C ASP A 32 8.67 -8.60 0.65
N SER A 33 8.85 -7.35 1.11
CA SER A 33 10.17 -6.79 1.45
C SER A 33 10.82 -7.41 2.70
N GLY A 34 10.04 -8.02 3.58
CA GLY A 34 10.51 -8.55 4.87
C GLY A 34 10.84 -7.50 5.94
N LEU A 35 10.67 -6.20 5.63
CA LEU A 35 10.87 -5.13 6.61
C LEU A 35 9.67 -5.02 7.58
N PRO A 36 9.87 -4.56 8.83
CA PRO A 36 8.76 -4.22 9.72
C PRO A 36 7.85 -3.18 9.04
N ASN A 37 6.56 -3.50 8.98
CA ASN A 37 5.56 -2.67 8.32
C ASN A 37 4.19 -2.79 8.99
N HIS A 38 3.36 -1.76 8.81
CA HIS A 38 1.97 -1.75 9.25
C HIS A 38 1.10 -0.99 8.23
N THR A 39 -0.05 -1.56 7.86
CA THR A 39 -1.03 -0.91 6.97
C THR A 39 -2.32 -0.67 7.73
N ASP A 40 -2.78 0.58 7.74
CA ASP A 40 -4.09 0.98 8.26
C ASP A 40 -4.99 1.55 7.16
N SER A 41 -6.09 2.20 7.55
CA SER A 41 -7.07 2.75 6.61
C SER A 41 -6.57 3.94 5.80
N MET A 42 -5.50 4.61 6.23
CA MET A 42 -4.98 5.84 5.62
C MET A 42 -3.59 5.66 5.02
N PHE A 43 -2.73 4.86 5.66
CA PHE A 43 -1.31 4.75 5.32
C PHE A 43 -0.77 3.32 5.40
N THR A 44 0.38 3.13 4.75
CA THR A 44 1.32 2.04 5.05
C THR A 44 2.61 2.63 5.59
N THR A 45 3.03 2.17 6.77
CA THR A 45 4.32 2.49 7.37
C THR A 45 5.32 1.37 7.11
N ILE A 46 6.59 1.73 6.90
CA ILE A 46 7.70 0.80 6.71
C ILE A 46 8.95 1.33 7.44
N GLU A 47 9.65 0.43 8.13
CA GLU A 47 10.90 0.72 8.83
C GLU A 47 12.09 0.18 8.02
N GLY A 48 12.92 1.08 7.51
CA GLY A 48 14.20 0.75 6.88
C GLY A 48 15.32 0.56 7.91
N ALA A 49 16.34 -0.21 7.54
CA ALA A 49 17.56 -0.43 8.33
C ALA A 49 18.32 0.87 8.65
#